data_AF-A0A2W0BB01-F1
#
_entry.id   AF-A0A2W0BB01-F1
#
_cell.length_a   1.000
_cell.length_b   1.000
_cell.length_c   1.000
_cell.angle_alpha   90.00
_cell.angle_beta   90.00
_cell.angle_gamma   90.00
#
_symmetry.space_group_name_H-M   'P 1'
#
loop_
_entity.id
_entity.type
_entity.pdbx_description
1 polymer ?
#
loop_
_entity_poly.entity_id
_entity_poly.type
_entity_poly.pdbx_seq_one_letter_code
_entity_poly.pdbx_strand_id
1 'polypeptide(L)'
;MSISAIDPHLKQAYSMTYSLSVQRELPSDVFLEVAYVGNQARHLMRKPDINMPSISTMLANQTLPTAQKATALDTLRPYKGYSTINMFLSDAISNYNALQIYATKRKGDLTLTGSYTLSKNLTDSGGGNEDVRNSGSSDNTEDATMRFLNYGPALFDHRHIFVATFNYRLPFFRSESGFLGETLGGWELGGLTQVQSGGPFTVTGNSTFAGLTLPSSSRRRADYLGGPVQIDGPNATQWFNSAAFAPAPDGRLGNSGAGLVRGPGLYKWDFSLRKEFGLGREDVKLQFRADLVNAFNHTNFRFSSQTSELVNNTNISSGDYGHPTTAGPPRQIQLGMRLTF
;
A
#
# COMPACT_ATOMS: atom_id res chain seq x y z
N MET A 1 -27.49 -10.94 -17.97
CA MET A 1 -26.56 -12.08 -17.79
C MET A 1 -25.15 -11.54 -17.83
N SER A 2 -24.30 -11.87 -16.85
CA SER A 2 -22.87 -11.49 -16.85
C SER A 2 -22.02 -12.61 -17.42
N ILE A 3 -21.00 -12.27 -18.20
CA ILE A 3 -20.05 -13.23 -18.78
C ILE A 3 -18.63 -12.90 -18.33
N SER A 4 -17.83 -13.95 -18.10
CA SER A 4 -16.37 -13.85 -18.02
C SER A 4 -15.75 -14.46 -19.27
N ALA A 5 -14.82 -13.75 -19.90
CA ALA A 5 -14.17 -14.14 -21.14
C ALA A 5 -12.65 -13.99 -21.03
N ILE A 6 -11.91 -14.64 -21.92
CA ILE A 6 -10.45 -14.53 -22.04
C ILE A 6 -10.15 -14.08 -23.47
N ASP A 7 -9.22 -13.15 -23.64
CA ASP A 7 -8.70 -12.78 -24.96
C ASP A 7 -8.08 -13.98 -25.68
N PRO A 8 -8.56 -14.35 -26.89
CA PRO A 8 -7.91 -15.37 -27.70
C PRO A 8 -6.45 -15.05 -28.04
N HIS A 9 -6.05 -13.77 -28.00
CA HIS A 9 -4.69 -13.31 -28.28
C HIS A 9 -3.90 -12.95 -27.01
N LEU A 10 -4.28 -13.52 -25.86
CA LEU A 10 -3.61 -13.28 -24.58
C LEU A 10 -2.11 -13.61 -24.69
N LYS A 11 -1.28 -12.63 -24.33
CA LYS A 11 0.17 -12.74 -24.29
C LYS A 11 0.63 -13.08 -22.88
N GLN A 12 1.71 -13.84 -22.78
CA GLN A 12 2.32 -14.15 -21.49
C GLN A 12 2.94 -12.88 -20.89
N ALA A 13 2.60 -12.59 -19.65
CA ALA A 13 3.21 -11.50 -18.87
C ALA A 13 4.70 -11.77 -18.66
N TYR A 14 5.52 -10.74 -18.78
CA TYR A 14 6.95 -10.82 -18.49
C TYR A 14 7.45 -9.57 -17.80
N SER A 15 8.58 -9.70 -17.09
CA SER A 15 9.24 -8.59 -16.41
C SER A 15 10.72 -8.54 -16.76
N MET A 16 11.23 -7.35 -17.03
CA MET A 16 12.64 -7.07 -17.21
C MET A 16 13.17 -6.41 -15.95
N THR A 17 14.09 -7.06 -15.26
CA THR A 17 14.75 -6.54 -14.06
C THR A 17 16.17 -6.11 -14.36
N TYR A 18 16.58 -4.97 -13.82
CA TYR A 18 17.96 -4.50 -13.89
C TYR A 18 18.36 -3.91 -12.55
N SER A 19 19.62 -4.07 -12.17
CA SER A 19 20.16 -3.52 -10.94
C SER A 19 21.62 -3.12 -11.10
N LEU A 20 22.00 -2.04 -10.42
CA LEU A 20 23.38 -1.61 -10.28
C LEU A 20 23.65 -1.36 -8.79
N SER A 21 24.64 -2.02 -8.22
CA SER A 21 25.02 -1.85 -6.82
C SER A 21 26.48 -1.44 -6.68
N VAL A 22 26.75 -0.63 -5.67
CA VAL A 22 28.09 -0.31 -5.19
C VAL A 22 28.16 -0.66 -3.72
N GLN A 23 29.13 -1.48 -3.36
CA GLN A 23 29.37 -1.93 -2.00
C GLN A 23 30.72 -1.41 -1.52
N ARG A 24 30.79 -0.98 -0.27
CA ARG A 24 32.03 -0.53 0.35
C ARG A 24 32.03 -0.78 1.85
N GLU A 25 33.15 -1.30 2.33
CA GLU A 25 33.48 -1.26 3.74
C GLU A 25 33.97 0.15 4.12
N LEU A 26 33.28 0.76 5.08
CA LEU A 26 33.58 2.06 5.65
C LEU A 26 34.34 1.89 6.97
N PRO A 27 35.04 2.93 7.45
CA PRO A 27 35.69 2.89 8.76
C PRO A 27 34.74 2.47 9.90
N SER A 28 35.30 1.88 10.95
CA SER A 28 34.55 1.36 12.11
C SER A 28 33.67 0.13 11.81
N ASP A 29 34.13 -0.74 10.91
CA ASP A 29 33.53 -2.05 10.62
C ASP A 29 32.07 -1.93 10.12
N VAL A 30 31.81 -0.91 9.30
CA VAL A 30 30.50 -0.66 8.70
C VAL A 30 30.53 -1.08 7.24
N PHE A 31 29.74 -2.07 6.89
CA PHE A 31 29.48 -2.40 5.49
C PHE A 31 28.31 -1.57 4.98
N LEU A 32 28.50 -0.87 3.86
CA LEU A 32 27.48 -0.09 3.17
C LEU A 32 27.29 -0.62 1.75
N GLU A 33 26.04 -0.79 1.35
CA GLU A 33 25.62 -1.05 -0.01
C GLU A 33 24.61 0.01 -0.45
N VAL A 34 24.79 0.53 -1.66
CA VAL A 34 23.82 1.37 -2.33
C VAL A 34 23.50 0.74 -3.68
N ALA A 35 22.23 0.43 -3.92
CA ALA A 35 21.75 -0.21 -5.12
C ALA A 35 20.63 0.60 -5.78
N TYR A 36 20.68 0.72 -7.09
CA TYR A 36 19.54 1.09 -7.91
C TYR A 36 18.91 -0.17 -8.48
N VAL A 37 17.61 -0.35 -8.28
CA VAL A 37 16.85 -1.51 -8.77
C VAL A 37 15.70 -0.99 -9.61
N GLY A 38 15.55 -1.52 -10.82
CA GLY A 38 14.41 -1.26 -11.67
C GLY A 38 13.76 -2.53 -12.20
N ASN A 39 12.44 -2.46 -12.38
CA ASN A 39 11.63 -3.52 -12.95
C ASN A 39 10.62 -2.91 -13.92
N GLN A 40 10.54 -3.50 -15.10
CA GLN A 40 9.62 -3.10 -16.17
C GLN A 40 8.78 -4.31 -16.54
N ALA A 41 7.50 -4.29 -16.19
CA ALA A 41 6.56 -5.36 -16.51
C ALA A 41 5.70 -4.99 -17.72
N ARG A 42 5.49 -5.98 -18.59
CA ARG A 42 4.71 -5.85 -19.83
C ARG A 42 3.75 -7.04 -19.96
N HIS A 43 2.69 -6.82 -20.73
CA HIS A 43 1.60 -7.78 -20.89
C HIS A 43 1.01 -8.25 -19.56
N LEU A 44 0.97 -7.35 -18.57
CA LEU A 44 0.27 -7.63 -17.32
C LEU A 44 -1.21 -7.84 -17.62
N MET A 45 -1.81 -8.70 -16.80
CA MET A 45 -3.20 -9.08 -16.99
C MET A 45 -4.13 -8.09 -16.28
N ARG A 46 -5.19 -7.68 -16.97
CA ARG A 46 -6.33 -6.93 -16.39
C ARG A 46 -7.66 -7.54 -16.85
N LYS A 47 -8.77 -7.16 -16.21
CA LYS A 47 -10.12 -7.65 -16.55
C LYS A 47 -11.16 -6.52 -16.52
N PRO A 48 -11.16 -5.63 -17.52
CA PRO A 48 -12.21 -4.64 -17.67
C PRO A 48 -13.56 -5.25 -18.08
N ASP A 49 -14.63 -4.50 -17.85
CA ASP A 49 -15.94 -4.68 -18.49
C ASP A 49 -15.89 -4.14 -19.92
N ILE A 50 -15.65 -5.02 -20.90
CA ILE A 50 -15.62 -4.64 -22.32
C ILE A 50 -17.00 -4.26 -22.86
N ASN A 51 -18.07 -4.55 -22.11
CA ASN A 51 -19.44 -4.19 -22.47
C ASN A 51 -19.88 -2.88 -21.81
N MET A 52 -18.97 -2.13 -21.17
CA MET A 52 -19.29 -0.79 -20.70
C MET A 52 -19.52 0.13 -21.90
N PRO A 53 -20.59 0.95 -21.92
CA PRO A 53 -20.78 1.93 -22.99
C PRO A 53 -19.60 2.91 -23.03
N SER A 54 -19.13 3.26 -24.22
CA SER A 54 -18.07 4.27 -24.34
C SER A 54 -18.54 5.61 -23.79
N ILE A 55 -17.61 6.43 -23.29
CA ILE A 55 -17.91 7.79 -22.84
C ILE A 55 -18.63 8.59 -23.92
N SER A 56 -18.17 8.50 -25.17
CA SER A 56 -18.80 9.17 -26.30
C SER A 56 -20.27 8.78 -26.49
N THR A 57 -20.61 7.50 -26.29
CA THR A 57 -21.99 6.99 -26.39
C THR A 57 -22.85 7.56 -25.26
N MET A 58 -22.32 7.58 -24.04
CA MET A 58 -23.04 8.13 -22.89
C MET A 58 -23.28 9.64 -23.05
N LEU A 59 -22.28 10.40 -23.51
CA LEU A 59 -22.42 11.84 -23.78
C LEU A 59 -23.40 12.12 -24.92
N ALA A 60 -23.36 11.33 -26.00
CA ALA A 60 -24.34 11.46 -27.08
C ALA A 60 -25.77 11.19 -26.61
N ASN A 61 -25.97 10.23 -25.69
CA ASN A 61 -27.27 9.99 -25.07
C ASN A 61 -27.73 11.19 -24.21
N GLN A 62 -26.80 11.88 -23.54
CA GLN A 62 -27.10 13.05 -22.70
C GLN A 62 -27.69 14.23 -23.51
N THR A 63 -27.31 14.38 -24.77
CA THR A 63 -27.74 15.50 -25.63
C THR A 63 -29.09 15.27 -26.30
N LEU A 64 -29.63 14.04 -26.28
CA LEU A 64 -30.93 13.71 -26.85
C LEU A 64 -32.08 14.41 -26.09
N PRO A 65 -33.25 14.66 -26.72
CA PRO A 65 -34.45 15.07 -26.00
C PRO A 65 -34.81 14.07 -24.90
N THR A 66 -35.33 14.53 -23.75
CA THR A 66 -35.60 13.67 -22.57
C THR A 66 -36.40 12.41 -22.90
N ALA A 67 -37.37 12.50 -23.81
CA ALA A 67 -38.19 11.35 -24.24
C ALA A 67 -37.42 10.26 -25.01
N GLN A 68 -36.26 10.59 -25.56
CA GLN A 68 -35.40 9.69 -26.34
C GLN A 68 -34.16 9.23 -25.57
N LYS A 69 -33.91 9.78 -24.37
CA LYS A 69 -32.77 9.40 -23.54
C LYS A 69 -32.94 7.99 -22.99
N ALA A 70 -31.92 7.16 -23.15
CA ALA A 70 -31.76 5.98 -22.33
C ALA A 70 -31.55 6.39 -20.86
N THR A 71 -32.30 5.76 -19.95
CA THR A 71 -32.17 5.92 -18.50
C THR A 71 -31.44 4.74 -17.85
N ALA A 72 -31.39 3.59 -18.53
CA ALA A 72 -30.69 2.40 -18.07
C ALA A 72 -29.36 2.23 -18.84
N LEU A 73 -28.27 2.04 -18.11
CA LEU A 73 -26.94 1.86 -18.70
C LEU A 73 -26.89 0.69 -19.71
N ASP A 74 -27.59 -0.40 -19.39
CA ASP A 74 -27.63 -1.61 -20.20
C ASP A 74 -28.19 -1.39 -21.61
N THR A 75 -29.05 -0.38 -21.83
CA THR A 75 -29.58 -0.10 -23.17
C THR A 75 -28.53 0.55 -24.08
N LEU A 76 -27.46 1.11 -23.53
CA LEU A 76 -26.36 1.72 -24.29
C LEU A 76 -25.16 0.79 -24.49
N ARG A 77 -25.16 -0.39 -23.85
CA ARG A 77 -24.05 -1.35 -23.95
C ARG A 77 -23.85 -1.86 -25.38
N PRO A 78 -22.61 -2.06 -25.86
CA PRO A 78 -22.34 -2.57 -27.21
C PRO A 78 -22.95 -3.96 -27.49
N TYR A 79 -22.79 -4.89 -26.55
CA TYR A 79 -23.31 -6.26 -26.65
C TYR A 79 -24.65 -6.37 -25.91
N LYS A 80 -25.74 -6.36 -26.68
CA LYS A 80 -27.12 -6.44 -26.15
C LYS A 80 -27.42 -7.82 -25.55
N GLY A 81 -28.33 -7.86 -24.58
CA GLY A 81 -28.71 -9.09 -23.85
C GLY A 81 -27.76 -9.45 -22.70
N TYR A 82 -26.60 -8.79 -22.63
CA TYR A 82 -25.63 -8.95 -21.56
C TYR A 82 -25.52 -7.67 -20.74
N SER A 83 -25.30 -7.85 -19.43
CA SER A 83 -24.94 -6.77 -18.52
C SER A 83 -23.42 -6.57 -18.62
N THR A 84 -22.63 -6.93 -17.61
CA THR A 84 -21.17 -6.88 -17.67
C THR A 84 -20.54 -8.05 -18.44
N ILE A 85 -19.53 -7.76 -19.26
CA ILE A 85 -18.65 -8.77 -19.87
C ILE A 85 -17.22 -8.49 -19.41
N ASN A 86 -16.77 -9.26 -18.43
CA ASN A 86 -15.43 -9.17 -17.85
C ASN A 86 -14.45 -9.96 -18.71
N MET A 87 -13.52 -9.30 -19.39
CA MET A 87 -12.59 -9.97 -20.30
C MET A 87 -11.16 -9.89 -19.80
N PHE A 88 -10.48 -11.02 -19.63
CA PHE A 88 -9.04 -11.03 -19.34
C PHE A 88 -8.26 -10.55 -20.56
N LEU A 89 -7.52 -9.46 -20.40
CA LEU A 89 -6.63 -8.85 -21.38
C LEU A 89 -5.19 -8.86 -20.86
N SER A 90 -4.20 -8.91 -21.74
CA SER A 90 -2.76 -8.91 -21.41
C SER A 90 -2.05 -7.67 -21.95
N ASP A 91 -2.63 -6.49 -21.71
CA ASP A 91 -2.15 -5.23 -22.27
C ASP A 91 -1.59 -4.27 -21.21
N ALA A 92 -1.78 -4.53 -19.91
CA ALA A 92 -1.34 -3.67 -18.82
C ALA A 92 0.19 -3.59 -18.64
N ILE A 93 0.67 -2.50 -18.03
CA ILE A 93 2.10 -2.28 -17.76
C ILE A 93 2.35 -1.86 -16.31
N SER A 94 3.56 -2.11 -15.83
CA SER A 94 4.05 -1.59 -14.54
C SER A 94 5.52 -1.23 -14.63
N ASN A 95 5.92 -0.17 -13.93
CA ASN A 95 7.28 0.34 -13.92
C ASN A 95 7.67 0.68 -12.48
N TYR A 96 8.63 -0.05 -11.94
CA TYR A 96 9.17 0.14 -10.60
C TYR A 96 10.61 0.59 -10.69
N ASN A 97 10.97 1.62 -9.92
CA ASN A 97 12.36 2.05 -9.74
C ASN A 97 12.60 2.38 -8.27
N ALA A 98 13.73 1.94 -7.72
CA ALA A 98 14.08 2.18 -6.34
C ALA A 98 15.58 2.41 -6.15
N LEU A 99 15.88 3.31 -5.22
CA LEU A 99 17.17 3.41 -4.56
C LEU A 99 17.09 2.66 -3.23
N GLN A 100 17.95 1.66 -3.05
CA GLN A 100 18.06 0.85 -1.85
C GLN A 100 19.41 1.12 -1.20
N ILE A 101 19.39 1.43 0.09
CA ILE A 101 20.58 1.62 0.91
C ILE A 101 20.52 0.56 2.00
N TYR A 102 21.60 -0.19 2.17
CA TYR A 102 21.75 -1.17 3.23
C TYR A 102 23.05 -0.92 3.97
N ALA A 103 22.98 -0.85 5.29
CA ALA A 103 24.13 -0.69 6.16
C ALA A 103 24.09 -1.74 7.26
N THR A 104 25.24 -2.35 7.55
CA THR A 104 25.39 -3.26 8.70
C THR A 104 26.67 -2.96 9.46
N LYS A 105 26.59 -3.04 10.78
CA LYS A 105 27.72 -2.95 11.69
C LYS A 105 27.68 -4.10 12.66
N ARG A 106 28.81 -4.80 12.81
CA ARG A 106 28.98 -5.85 13.80
C ARG A 106 30.25 -5.55 14.58
N LYS A 107 30.12 -5.19 15.85
CA LYS A 107 31.26 -4.87 16.70
C LYS A 107 31.02 -5.34 18.13
N GLY A 108 31.86 -6.28 18.58
CA GLY A 108 31.72 -6.89 19.91
C GLY A 108 30.32 -7.49 20.11
N ASP A 109 29.61 -6.96 21.08
CA ASP A 109 28.27 -7.41 21.47
C ASP A 109 27.12 -6.76 20.70
N LEU A 110 27.42 -5.82 19.81
CA LEU A 110 26.43 -5.07 19.05
C LEU A 110 26.38 -5.55 17.60
N THR A 111 25.19 -5.91 17.16
CA THR A 111 24.84 -6.06 15.74
C THR A 111 23.75 -5.04 15.40
N LEU A 112 23.99 -4.21 14.39
CA LEU A 112 23.05 -3.22 13.88
C LEU A 112 22.92 -3.41 12.37
N THR A 113 21.69 -3.47 11.87
CA THR A 113 21.38 -3.40 10.44
C THR A 113 20.39 -2.27 10.19
N GLY A 114 20.53 -1.59 9.07
CA GLY A 114 19.61 -0.57 8.60
C GLY A 114 19.41 -0.73 7.11
N SER A 115 18.16 -0.67 6.66
CA SER A 115 17.81 -0.60 5.26
C SER A 115 16.88 0.58 5.02
N TYR A 116 17.10 1.25 3.90
CA TYR A 116 16.26 2.34 3.44
C TYR A 116 15.97 2.15 1.96
N THR A 117 14.69 2.22 1.60
CA THR A 117 14.23 2.14 0.22
C THR A 117 13.47 3.41 -0.12
N LEU A 118 13.95 4.12 -1.13
CA LEU A 118 13.23 5.18 -1.82
C LEU A 118 12.72 4.60 -3.14
N SER A 119 11.40 4.40 -3.26
CA SER A 119 10.83 3.73 -4.44
C SER A 119 9.73 4.54 -5.13
N LYS A 120 9.48 4.21 -6.39
CA LYS A 120 8.31 4.64 -7.15
C LYS A 120 7.82 3.48 -8.02
N ASN A 121 6.59 3.05 -7.79
CA ASN A 121 5.90 2.06 -8.59
C ASN A 121 4.71 2.68 -9.32
N LEU A 122 4.67 2.56 -10.64
CA LEU A 122 3.61 3.09 -11.49
C LEU A 122 2.97 1.96 -12.30
N THR A 123 1.64 1.99 -12.45
CA THR A 123 0.88 1.02 -13.25
C THR A 123 -0.35 1.67 -13.86
N ASP A 124 -0.91 1.06 -14.89
CA ASP A 124 -2.21 1.45 -15.47
C ASP A 124 -3.27 0.34 -15.47
N SER A 125 -2.97 -0.83 -14.92
CA SER A 125 -4.02 -1.74 -14.40
C SER A 125 -4.47 -1.15 -13.08
N GLY A 126 -5.78 -0.90 -12.93
CA GLY A 126 -6.31 0.06 -11.97
C GLY A 126 -5.96 -0.25 -10.53
N GLY A 127 -4.82 0.31 -10.11
CA GLY A 127 -4.38 0.39 -8.74
C GLY A 127 -3.76 -0.87 -8.13
N GLY A 128 -3.27 -1.81 -8.94
CA GLY A 128 -2.41 -2.92 -8.49
C GLY A 128 -3.01 -3.93 -7.49
N ASN A 129 -4.24 -3.78 -7.03
CA ASN A 129 -4.76 -4.57 -5.90
C ASN A 129 -5.96 -5.46 -6.18
N GLU A 130 -6.39 -5.55 -7.43
CA GLU A 130 -7.18 -6.68 -7.85
C GLU A 130 -6.18 -7.68 -8.43
N ASP A 131 -5.80 -8.70 -7.66
CA ASP A 131 -5.42 -9.94 -8.32
C ASP A 131 -6.67 -10.37 -9.10
N VAL A 132 -6.66 -10.01 -10.37
CA VAL A 132 -7.79 -10.15 -11.27
C VAL A 132 -8.17 -11.64 -11.44
N ARG A 133 -7.23 -12.53 -11.10
CA ARG A 133 -7.40 -13.99 -11.05
C ARG A 133 -8.33 -14.44 -9.93
N ASN A 134 -8.42 -13.69 -8.82
CA ASN A 134 -9.02 -14.18 -7.58
C ASN A 134 -10.06 -13.23 -6.97
N SER A 135 -10.13 -11.98 -7.44
CA SER A 135 -11.22 -11.07 -7.11
C SER A 135 -12.28 -11.17 -8.22
N GLY A 136 -13.51 -11.53 -7.86
CA GLY A 136 -14.67 -11.43 -8.76
C GLY A 136 -14.91 -9.99 -9.29
N SER A 137 -14.11 -9.03 -8.84
CA SER A 137 -14.06 -7.63 -9.23
C SER A 137 -13.51 -7.42 -10.65
N SER A 138 -14.06 -6.40 -11.31
CA SER A 138 -13.67 -5.91 -12.63
C SER A 138 -12.69 -4.75 -12.51
N ASP A 139 -11.64 -4.73 -13.32
CA ASP A 139 -10.70 -3.61 -13.43
C ASP A 139 -11.32 -2.49 -14.28
N ASN A 140 -12.42 -1.93 -13.77
CA ASN A 140 -13.20 -0.89 -14.42
C ASN A 140 -12.62 0.46 -14.06
N THR A 141 -11.53 0.79 -14.73
CA THR A 141 -11.04 2.15 -14.83
C THR A 141 -12.12 3.14 -15.27
N GLU A 142 -11.92 4.44 -15.04
CA GLU A 142 -12.88 5.50 -15.41
C GLU A 142 -13.36 5.39 -16.87
N ASP A 143 -12.50 4.87 -17.75
CA ASP A 143 -12.85 4.32 -19.06
C ASP A 143 -12.07 3.00 -19.29
N ALA A 144 -12.78 1.90 -19.60
CA ALA A 144 -12.19 0.59 -19.90
C ALA A 144 -11.36 0.55 -21.20
N THR A 145 -11.63 1.48 -22.12
CA THR A 145 -10.99 1.61 -23.43
C THR A 145 -9.81 2.58 -23.43
N MET A 146 -9.76 3.53 -22.48
CA MET A 146 -8.68 4.51 -22.33
C MET A 146 -7.80 4.22 -21.11
N ARG A 147 -7.05 3.12 -21.16
CA ARG A 147 -6.21 2.64 -20.05
C ARG A 147 -5.21 3.68 -19.53
N PHE A 148 -4.58 4.45 -20.42
CA PHE A 148 -3.53 5.42 -20.07
C PHE A 148 -4.00 6.50 -19.07
N LEU A 149 -5.31 6.77 -18.99
CA LEU A 149 -5.87 7.70 -18.00
C LEU A 149 -5.64 7.25 -16.55
N ASN A 150 -5.35 5.96 -16.35
CA ASN A 150 -5.18 5.33 -15.04
C ASN A 150 -3.71 5.10 -14.70
N TYR A 151 -2.80 5.56 -15.56
CA TYR A 151 -1.38 5.46 -15.28
C TYR A 151 -1.03 6.33 -14.06
N GLY A 152 -0.72 5.67 -12.95
CA GLY A 152 -0.49 6.33 -11.68
C GLY A 152 0.26 5.42 -10.70
N PRO A 153 0.53 5.92 -9.48
CA PRO A 153 1.09 5.10 -8.41
C PRO A 153 0.25 3.85 -8.16
N ALA A 154 0.89 2.69 -8.02
CA ALA A 154 0.21 1.46 -7.59
C ALA A 154 -0.12 1.52 -6.09
N LEU A 155 -1.11 0.78 -5.60
CA LEU A 155 -1.52 0.85 -4.18
C LEU A 155 -0.38 0.57 -3.19
N PHE A 156 0.51 -0.35 -3.55
CA PHE A 156 1.66 -0.72 -2.73
C PHE A 156 2.90 0.14 -3.01
N ASP A 157 2.73 1.27 -3.70
CA ASP A 157 3.76 2.32 -3.87
C ASP A 157 4.00 3.04 -2.54
N HIS A 158 4.95 2.52 -1.77
CA HIS A 158 5.49 3.22 -0.61
C HIS A 158 6.76 3.97 -1.02
N ARG A 159 6.68 5.30 -0.99
CA ARG A 159 7.80 6.16 -1.39
C ARG A 159 9.03 5.94 -0.54
N HIS A 160 8.87 5.88 0.78
CA HIS A 160 9.95 5.73 1.75
C HIS A 160 9.66 4.52 2.64
N ILE A 161 10.64 3.63 2.77
CA ILE A 161 10.61 2.52 3.73
C ILE A 161 11.95 2.50 4.44
N PHE A 162 11.94 2.60 5.75
CA PHE A 162 13.11 2.48 6.61
C PHE A 162 12.87 1.33 7.59
N VAL A 163 13.83 0.40 7.64
CA VAL A 163 13.83 -0.68 8.62
C VAL A 163 15.19 -0.72 9.28
N ALA A 164 15.22 -0.69 10.61
CA ALA A 164 16.45 -0.87 11.36
C ALA A 164 16.25 -1.95 12.41
N THR A 165 17.24 -2.84 12.55
CA THR A 165 17.28 -3.82 13.62
C THR A 165 18.57 -3.68 14.39
N PHE A 166 18.49 -3.83 15.71
CA PHE A 166 19.69 -3.94 16.53
C PHE A 166 19.53 -5.07 17.53
N ASN A 167 20.63 -5.73 17.83
CA ASN A 167 20.76 -6.67 18.93
C ASN A 167 22.01 -6.27 19.71
N TYR A 168 21.85 -6.07 21.01
CA TYR A 168 22.92 -5.68 21.90
C TYR A 168 22.90 -6.58 23.13
N ARG A 169 23.93 -7.41 23.26
CA ARG A 169 24.16 -8.12 24.52
C ARG A 169 24.75 -7.11 25.50
N LEU A 170 24.12 -6.90 26.64
CA LEU A 170 24.58 -5.91 27.63
C LEU A 170 25.90 -6.38 28.26
N PRO A 171 26.98 -5.59 28.23
CA PRO A 171 28.30 -6.02 28.73
C PRO A 171 28.41 -5.94 30.25
N PHE A 172 27.50 -5.23 30.91
CA PHE A 172 27.51 -5.03 32.35
C PHE A 172 27.19 -6.32 33.12
N PHE A 173 27.80 -6.47 34.29
CA PHE A 173 27.57 -7.56 35.25
C PHE A 173 27.81 -8.99 34.70
N ARG A 174 28.49 -9.15 33.56
CA ARG A 174 28.83 -10.48 33.00
C ARG A 174 29.93 -11.21 33.76
N SER A 175 30.88 -10.46 34.30
CA SER A 175 32.02 -10.98 35.06
C SER A 175 31.75 -11.05 36.57
N GLU A 176 30.62 -10.50 37.01
CA GLU A 176 30.23 -10.55 38.42
C GLU A 176 29.77 -11.96 38.77
N SER A 177 30.16 -12.43 39.95
CA SER A 177 29.77 -13.74 40.47
C SER A 177 28.63 -13.60 41.49
N GLY A 178 27.91 -14.69 41.74
CA GLY A 178 26.78 -14.72 42.67
C GLY A 178 25.53 -14.00 42.16
N PHE A 179 24.65 -13.61 43.10
CA PHE A 179 23.31 -13.10 42.81
C PHE A 179 23.30 -11.92 41.84
N LEU A 180 24.26 -11.00 41.94
CA LEU A 180 24.36 -9.81 41.07
C LEU A 180 24.62 -10.20 39.61
N GLY A 181 25.56 -11.10 39.34
CA GLY A 181 25.84 -11.57 37.98
C GLY A 181 24.71 -12.41 37.40
N GLU A 182 24.11 -13.26 38.22
CA GLU A 182 23.03 -14.15 37.79
C GLU A 182 21.72 -13.41 37.49
N THR A 183 21.42 -12.32 38.20
CA THR A 183 20.19 -11.51 37.98
C THR A 183 20.38 -10.35 37.01
N LEU A 184 21.50 -9.62 37.09
CA LEU A 184 21.73 -8.40 36.31
C LEU A 184 22.64 -8.60 35.09
N GLY A 185 23.37 -9.71 35.00
CA GLY A 185 24.22 -10.03 33.85
C GLY A 185 23.46 -10.73 32.70
N GLY A 186 24.05 -10.81 31.52
CA GLY A 186 23.57 -11.70 30.44
C GLY A 186 22.26 -11.30 29.76
N TRP A 187 21.75 -10.09 30.02
CA TRP A 187 20.61 -9.53 29.29
C TRP A 187 20.99 -9.21 27.84
N GLU A 188 20.07 -9.47 26.93
CA GLU A 188 20.17 -9.01 25.55
C GLU A 188 18.95 -8.17 25.19
N LEU A 189 19.23 -7.02 24.59
CA LEU A 189 18.25 -6.08 24.09
C LEU A 189 18.21 -6.16 22.57
N GLY A 190 17.04 -6.48 22.03
CA GLY A 190 16.72 -6.41 20.62
C GLY A 190 15.79 -5.24 20.33
N GLY A 191 15.89 -4.68 19.14
CA GLY A 191 14.94 -3.69 18.64
C GLY A 191 14.73 -3.77 17.15
N LEU A 192 13.51 -3.44 16.73
CA LEU A 192 13.09 -3.32 15.35
C LEU A 192 12.36 -1.97 15.20
N THR A 193 12.87 -1.12 14.34
CA THR A 193 12.19 0.10 13.90
C THR A 193 11.73 -0.09 12.47
N GLN A 194 10.45 0.17 12.22
CA GLN A 194 9.87 0.19 10.88
C GLN A 194 9.13 1.52 10.69
N VAL A 195 9.58 2.29 9.71
CA VAL A 195 8.95 3.55 9.30
C VAL A 195 8.68 3.49 7.82
N GLN A 196 7.43 3.67 7.40
CA GLN A 196 7.06 3.67 5.99
C GLN A 196 6.05 4.77 5.68
N SER A 197 6.22 5.44 4.54
CA SER A 197 5.22 6.38 4.02
C SER A 197 3.93 5.66 3.67
N GLY A 198 2.78 6.32 3.72
CA GLY A 198 1.51 5.72 3.30
C GLY A 198 1.41 5.45 1.80
N GLY A 199 0.49 4.56 1.44
CA GLY A 199 0.17 4.24 0.05
C GLY A 199 -0.63 5.36 -0.65
N PRO A 200 -0.67 5.37 -1.97
CA PRO A 200 -1.51 6.26 -2.76
C PRO A 200 -2.98 5.82 -2.74
N PHE A 201 -3.87 6.81 -2.75
CA PHE A 201 -5.32 6.65 -2.87
C PHE A 201 -5.85 7.63 -3.91
N THR A 202 -6.89 7.20 -4.63
CA THR A 202 -7.53 8.03 -5.65
C THR A 202 -8.80 8.64 -5.08
N VAL A 203 -8.99 9.94 -5.31
CA VAL A 203 -10.24 10.62 -4.93
C VAL A 203 -11.29 10.35 -5.99
N THR A 204 -12.42 9.82 -5.53
CA THR A 204 -13.56 9.49 -6.40
C THR A 204 -14.77 10.31 -6.00
N GLY A 205 -15.73 10.39 -6.92
CA GLY A 205 -16.98 11.06 -6.65
C GLY A 205 -18.00 10.76 -7.75
N ASN A 206 -19.27 10.96 -7.41
CA ASN A 206 -20.43 10.73 -8.28
C ASN A 206 -20.56 9.29 -8.79
N SER A 207 -21.66 8.63 -8.44
CA SER A 207 -22.04 7.32 -9.00
C SER A 207 -22.76 7.43 -10.34
N THR A 208 -22.87 8.62 -10.92
CA THR A 208 -23.57 8.88 -12.18
C THR A 208 -22.64 9.48 -13.22
N PHE A 209 -22.94 9.28 -14.50
CA PHE A 209 -22.31 9.97 -15.63
C PHE A 209 -23.29 10.09 -16.79
N ALA A 210 -23.42 11.29 -17.35
CA ALA A 210 -24.35 11.59 -18.43
C ALA A 210 -25.81 11.22 -18.08
N GLY A 211 -26.23 11.45 -16.83
CA GLY A 211 -27.55 11.08 -16.32
C GLY A 211 -27.79 9.58 -16.11
N LEU A 212 -26.77 8.74 -16.29
CA LEU A 212 -26.84 7.28 -16.09
C LEU A 212 -26.18 6.90 -14.78
N THR A 213 -26.76 5.94 -14.07
CA THR A 213 -26.11 5.34 -12.90
C THR A 213 -25.02 4.37 -13.37
N LEU A 214 -23.80 4.60 -12.93
CA LEU A 214 -22.66 3.75 -13.23
C LEU A 214 -22.66 2.53 -12.28
N PRO A 215 -22.09 1.39 -12.68
CA PRO A 215 -21.92 0.25 -11.79
C PRO A 215 -21.10 0.65 -10.56
N SER A 216 -21.31 0.00 -9.42
CA SER A 216 -20.50 0.23 -8.21
C SER A 216 -19.01 -0.07 -8.41
N SER A 217 -18.66 -0.85 -9.43
CA SER A 217 -17.27 -1.08 -9.85
C SER A 217 -16.67 0.05 -10.67
N SER A 218 -17.46 1.04 -11.10
CA SER A 218 -16.97 2.18 -11.88
C SER A 218 -16.20 3.16 -11.01
N ARG A 219 -15.01 3.53 -11.47
CA ARG A 219 -14.02 4.30 -10.72
C ARG A 219 -13.99 5.76 -11.18
N ARG A 220 -15.16 6.43 -11.18
CA ARG A 220 -15.24 7.83 -11.61
C ARG A 220 -14.45 8.72 -10.66
N ARG A 221 -13.46 9.42 -11.21
CA ARG A 221 -12.58 10.29 -10.43
C ARG A 221 -13.26 11.61 -10.13
N ALA A 222 -12.86 12.21 -9.00
CA ALA A 222 -13.22 13.57 -8.69
C ALA A 222 -12.49 14.56 -9.60
N ASP A 223 -12.91 15.82 -9.53
CA ASP A 223 -12.09 16.93 -9.98
C ASP A 223 -11.16 17.41 -8.88
N TYR A 224 -9.95 17.73 -9.29
CA TYR A 224 -9.00 18.52 -8.53
C TYR A 224 -9.15 19.99 -8.91
N LEU A 225 -9.50 20.81 -7.92
CA LEU A 225 -9.74 22.25 -8.05
C LEU A 225 -8.46 23.09 -7.92
N GLY A 226 -7.34 22.45 -7.53
CA GLY A 226 -6.07 23.11 -7.23
C GLY A 226 -5.80 23.24 -5.73
N GLY A 227 -4.64 23.82 -5.39
CA GLY A 227 -4.18 23.95 -4.01
C GLY A 227 -3.48 22.71 -3.45
N PRO A 228 -2.89 22.76 -2.26
CA PRO A 228 -2.14 21.63 -1.71
C PRO A 228 -3.10 20.48 -1.37
N VAL A 229 -2.81 19.26 -1.87
CA VAL A 229 -3.55 18.03 -1.51
C VAL A 229 -3.16 17.56 -0.11
N GLN A 230 -1.87 17.55 0.17
CA GLN A 230 -1.33 17.22 1.48
C GLN A 230 -1.44 18.44 2.39
N ILE A 231 -1.79 18.21 3.65
CA ILE A 231 -1.87 19.25 4.67
C ILE A 231 -0.72 19.09 5.66
N ASP A 232 -0.38 20.18 6.33
CA ASP A 232 0.58 20.15 7.42
C ASP A 232 -0.09 19.55 8.67
N GLY A 233 0.58 18.59 9.32
CA GLY A 233 0.07 17.93 10.54
C GLY A 233 -1.22 17.12 10.35
N PRO A 234 -1.29 16.19 9.38
CA PRO A 234 -2.48 15.37 9.17
C PRO A 234 -2.79 14.53 10.42
N ASN A 235 -4.07 14.37 10.73
CA ASN A 235 -4.54 13.75 11.96
C ASN A 235 -5.88 13.02 11.75
N ALA A 236 -6.48 12.53 12.83
CA ALA A 236 -7.70 11.74 12.80
C ALA A 236 -8.93 12.48 12.24
N THR A 237 -8.98 13.81 12.30
CA THR A 237 -10.15 14.59 11.82
C THR A 237 -9.96 15.16 10.43
N GLN A 238 -8.71 15.29 9.98
CA GLN A 238 -8.39 15.75 8.63
C GLN A 238 -7.03 15.18 8.24
N TRP A 239 -7.00 14.39 7.17
CA TRP A 239 -5.78 13.76 6.66
C TRP A 239 -5.25 14.45 5.41
N PHE A 240 -6.13 14.98 4.58
CA PHE A 240 -5.78 15.70 3.36
C PHE A 240 -6.74 16.87 3.15
N ASN A 241 -6.41 17.75 2.22
CA ASN A 241 -7.25 18.89 1.86
C ASN A 241 -8.46 18.41 1.05
N SER A 242 -9.57 18.15 1.74
CA SER A 242 -10.83 17.75 1.11
C SER A 242 -11.39 18.82 0.18
N ALA A 243 -11.15 20.10 0.46
CA ALA A 243 -11.60 21.23 -0.37
C ALA A 243 -10.82 21.36 -1.69
N ALA A 244 -9.69 20.65 -1.84
CA ALA A 244 -8.95 20.59 -3.10
C ALA A 244 -9.68 19.77 -4.18
N PHE A 245 -10.76 19.07 -3.82
CA PHE A 245 -11.52 18.25 -4.75
C PHE A 245 -13.01 18.57 -4.74
N ALA A 246 -13.65 18.32 -5.88
CA ALA A 246 -15.10 18.39 -6.01
C ALA A 246 -15.62 17.25 -6.90
N PRO A 247 -16.91 16.90 -6.79
CA PRO A 247 -17.52 15.93 -7.69
C PRO A 247 -17.45 16.44 -9.14
N ALA A 248 -17.04 15.59 -10.07
CA ALA A 248 -16.92 15.98 -11.47
C ALA A 248 -18.31 16.29 -12.10
N PRO A 249 -18.47 17.39 -12.86
CA PRO A 249 -19.73 17.74 -13.51
C PRO A 249 -20.31 16.63 -14.37
N ASP A 250 -21.63 16.50 -14.43
CA ASP A 250 -22.27 15.52 -15.29
C ASP A 250 -22.00 15.84 -16.78
N GLY A 251 -21.36 14.92 -17.50
CA GLY A 251 -20.98 15.14 -18.90
C GLY A 251 -19.48 15.29 -19.16
N ARG A 252 -18.63 15.14 -18.14
CA ARG A 252 -17.19 14.94 -18.35
C ARG A 252 -16.53 14.08 -17.29
N LEU A 253 -15.39 13.50 -17.64
CA LEU A 253 -14.57 12.78 -16.68
C LEU A 253 -13.98 13.71 -15.62
N GLY A 254 -13.63 13.13 -14.47
CA GLY A 254 -12.84 13.81 -13.47
C GLY A 254 -11.45 14.14 -14.00
N ASN A 255 -10.91 15.28 -13.59
CA ASN A 255 -9.55 15.70 -13.99
C ASN A 255 -8.47 15.31 -12.97
N SER A 256 -8.82 14.71 -11.83
CA SER A 256 -7.84 14.31 -10.83
C SER A 256 -6.99 13.13 -11.31
N GLY A 257 -5.70 13.15 -10.96
CA GLY A 257 -4.80 12.03 -11.24
C GLY A 257 -5.07 10.82 -10.34
N ALA A 258 -4.70 9.63 -10.81
CA ALA A 258 -4.70 8.44 -9.99
C ALA A 258 -3.66 8.56 -8.85
N GLY A 259 -4.03 8.17 -7.63
CA GLY A 259 -3.13 8.10 -6.49
C GLY A 259 -2.65 9.45 -5.94
N LEU A 260 -3.40 10.54 -6.14
CA LEU A 260 -3.01 11.90 -5.68
C LEU A 260 -2.96 12.04 -4.15
N VAL A 261 -3.79 11.32 -3.41
CA VAL A 261 -3.81 11.37 -1.94
C VAL A 261 -2.86 10.32 -1.38
N ARG A 262 -1.93 10.71 -0.50
CA ARG A 262 -1.15 9.77 0.31
C ARG A 262 -1.89 9.50 1.62
N GLY A 263 -2.17 8.23 1.87
CA GLY A 263 -2.79 7.80 3.12
C GLY A 263 -1.81 7.79 4.29
N PRO A 264 -2.26 7.35 5.47
CA PRO A 264 -1.40 7.18 6.63
C PRO A 264 -0.20 6.24 6.42
N GLY A 265 0.95 6.64 6.96
CA GLY A 265 2.14 5.80 7.04
C GLY A 265 2.13 4.85 8.25
N LEU A 266 3.18 4.03 8.35
CA LEU A 266 3.44 3.18 9.52
C LEU A 266 4.69 3.68 10.23
N TYR A 267 4.58 3.82 11.55
CA TYR A 267 5.66 4.20 12.46
C TYR A 267 5.61 3.25 13.64
N LYS A 268 6.58 2.34 13.69
CA LYS A 268 6.59 1.25 14.66
C LYS A 268 7.98 1.04 15.23
N TRP A 269 8.02 0.88 16.54
CA TRP A 269 9.21 0.54 17.31
C TRP A 269 8.86 -0.64 18.19
N ASP A 270 9.51 -1.76 17.95
CA ASP A 270 9.35 -2.97 18.74
C ASP A 270 10.65 -3.22 19.48
N PHE A 271 10.56 -3.51 20.78
CA PHE A 271 11.71 -3.88 21.61
C PHE A 271 11.50 -5.26 22.20
N SER A 272 12.58 -6.01 22.32
CA SER A 272 12.61 -7.31 22.98
C SER A 272 13.73 -7.30 24.00
N LEU A 273 13.42 -7.67 25.23
CA LEU A 273 14.40 -7.88 26.28
C LEU A 273 14.39 -9.38 26.62
N ARG A 274 15.56 -10.03 26.56
CA ARG A 274 15.69 -11.47 26.83
C ARG A 274 16.83 -11.73 27.80
N LYS A 275 16.68 -12.78 28.61
CA LYS A 275 17.73 -13.31 29.48
C LYS A 275 17.59 -14.82 29.63
N GLU A 276 18.72 -15.49 29.74
CA GLU A 276 18.82 -16.89 30.10
C GLU A 276 19.41 -16.99 31.52
N PHE A 277 18.77 -17.79 32.37
CA PHE A 277 19.21 -18.14 33.71
C PHE A 277 19.59 -19.62 33.71
N GLY A 278 20.79 -19.96 34.18
CA GLY A 278 21.16 -21.35 34.46
C GLY A 278 20.64 -21.75 35.83
N LEU A 279 19.90 -22.85 35.96
CA LEU A 279 19.29 -23.24 37.25
C LEU A 279 20.18 -24.22 38.05
N GLY A 280 21.50 -24.00 38.04
CA GLY A 280 22.47 -24.82 38.79
C GLY A 280 22.76 -26.21 38.24
N ARG A 281 21.99 -26.71 37.27
CA ARG A 281 22.36 -27.86 36.42
C ARG A 281 22.64 -27.38 34.99
N GLU A 282 23.62 -27.99 34.33
CA GLU A 282 24.08 -27.56 32.99
C GLU A 282 23.02 -27.77 31.88
N ASP A 283 22.11 -28.72 32.08
CA ASP A 283 21.01 -29.06 31.19
C ASP A 283 19.74 -28.22 31.43
N VAL A 284 19.58 -27.62 32.61
CA VAL A 284 18.36 -26.88 32.97
C VAL A 284 18.53 -25.36 32.82
N LYS A 285 17.81 -24.79 31.85
CA LYS A 285 17.86 -23.36 31.51
C LYS A 285 16.47 -22.73 31.57
N LEU A 286 16.36 -21.60 32.26
CA LEU A 286 15.16 -20.77 32.26
C LEU A 286 15.39 -19.54 31.38
N GLN A 287 14.58 -19.38 30.34
CA GLN A 287 14.59 -18.21 29.49
C GLN A 287 13.44 -17.28 29.87
N PHE A 288 13.75 -16.02 30.14
CA PHE A 288 12.77 -14.94 30.27
C PHE A 288 12.81 -14.05 29.01
N ARG A 289 11.63 -13.63 28.57
CA ARG A 289 11.45 -12.71 27.45
C ARG A 289 10.34 -11.70 27.75
N ALA A 290 10.61 -10.44 27.44
CA ALA A 290 9.64 -9.36 27.46
C ALA A 290 9.67 -8.63 26.11
N ASP A 291 8.56 -8.68 25.36
CA ASP A 291 8.39 -7.98 24.10
C ASP A 291 7.46 -6.78 24.28
N LEU A 292 7.89 -5.62 23.78
CA LEU A 292 7.10 -4.40 23.70
C LEU A 292 6.87 -4.08 22.23
N VAL A 293 5.68 -4.40 21.73
CA VAL A 293 5.25 -4.06 20.37
C VAL A 293 4.64 -2.66 20.37
N ASN A 294 5.01 -1.82 19.39
CA ASN A 294 4.67 -0.39 19.37
C ASN A 294 5.03 0.28 20.71
N ALA A 295 6.29 0.15 21.11
CA ALA A 295 6.81 0.54 22.42
C ALA A 295 6.55 2.01 22.79
N PHE A 296 6.45 2.92 21.83
CA PHE A 296 6.10 4.33 22.08
C PHE A 296 4.61 4.63 22.04
N ASN A 297 3.76 3.63 21.78
CA ASN A 297 2.31 3.77 21.62
C ASN A 297 1.92 4.81 20.54
N HIS A 298 2.65 4.83 19.42
CA HIS A 298 2.32 5.73 18.32
C HIS A 298 1.03 5.26 17.65
N THR A 299 0.07 6.17 17.49
CA THR A 299 -1.17 5.90 16.76
C THR A 299 -0.88 5.78 15.27
N ASN A 300 -1.07 4.59 14.73
CA ASN A 300 -0.86 4.31 13.31
C ASN A 300 -2.20 4.37 12.59
N PHE A 301 -2.64 5.56 12.17
CA PHE A 301 -3.94 5.75 11.49
C PHE A 301 -4.05 4.89 10.24
N ARG A 302 -5.30 4.58 9.84
CA ARG A 302 -5.63 3.82 8.64
C ARG A 302 -6.95 4.31 8.07
N PHE A 303 -7.02 4.35 6.74
CA PHE A 303 -8.29 4.41 6.04
C PHE A 303 -9.08 3.10 6.21
N SER A 304 -10.33 3.07 5.77
CA SER A 304 -11.24 1.92 5.92
C SER A 304 -10.72 0.65 5.25
N SER A 305 -9.78 0.77 4.30
CA SER A 305 -8.99 -0.33 3.74
C SER A 305 -7.56 0.15 3.45
N GLN A 306 -6.60 -0.75 3.61
CA GLN A 306 -5.22 -0.57 3.13
C GLN A 306 -4.94 -1.41 1.88
N THR A 307 -5.91 -2.20 1.43
CA THR A 307 -5.79 -3.14 0.31
C THR A 307 -6.71 -2.73 -0.84
N SER A 308 -7.18 -1.48 -0.86
CA SER A 308 -7.95 -0.90 -1.96
C SER A 308 -7.53 0.55 -2.13
N GLU A 309 -7.25 0.99 -3.37
CA GLU A 309 -6.99 2.42 -3.66
C GLU A 309 -8.25 3.28 -3.53
N LEU A 310 -9.40 2.62 -3.58
CA LEU A 310 -10.71 3.22 -3.45
C LEU A 310 -11.27 2.88 -2.09
N VAL A 311 -11.42 3.91 -1.28
CA VAL A 311 -11.90 3.80 0.09
C VAL A 311 -12.92 4.89 0.34
N ASN A 312 -13.80 4.64 1.30
CA ASN A 312 -14.80 5.62 1.70
C ASN A 312 -14.15 6.94 2.13
N ASN A 313 -12.94 6.89 2.68
CA ASN A 313 -12.20 8.08 3.12
C ASN A 313 -11.78 9.00 1.96
N THR A 314 -11.75 8.50 0.72
CA THR A 314 -11.41 9.27 -0.49
C THR A 314 -12.57 9.37 -1.48
N ASN A 315 -13.78 8.99 -1.09
CA ASN A 315 -14.99 9.24 -1.87
C ASN A 315 -15.68 10.51 -1.36
N ILE A 316 -15.85 11.50 -2.23
CA ILE A 316 -16.43 12.82 -1.86
C ILE A 316 -17.86 12.71 -1.31
N SER A 317 -18.63 11.70 -1.71
CA SER A 317 -20.00 11.50 -1.21
C SER A 317 -20.07 10.72 0.12
N SER A 318 -18.92 10.32 0.67
CA SER A 318 -18.86 9.57 1.92
C SER A 318 -18.89 10.49 3.14
N GLY A 319 -19.56 10.06 4.20
CA GLY A 319 -19.44 10.71 5.51
C GLY A 319 -18.04 10.60 6.11
N ASP A 320 -17.21 9.68 5.60
CA ASP A 320 -15.82 9.48 6.03
C ASP A 320 -14.78 10.30 5.25
N TYR A 321 -15.24 11.15 4.33
CA TYR A 321 -14.38 11.83 3.38
C TYR A 321 -13.37 12.75 4.06
N GLY A 322 -12.08 12.53 3.79
CA GLY A 322 -11.01 13.39 4.29
C GLY A 322 -10.34 12.93 5.58
N HIS A 323 -10.88 11.93 6.29
CA HIS A 323 -10.35 11.52 7.60
C HIS A 323 -10.12 10.01 7.72
N PRO A 324 -9.13 9.55 8.49
CA PRO A 324 -8.96 8.13 8.79
C PRO A 324 -10.03 7.63 9.78
N THR A 325 -10.46 6.38 9.63
CA THR A 325 -11.53 5.79 10.46
C THR A 325 -11.05 4.70 11.41
N THR A 326 -9.83 4.21 11.23
CA THR A 326 -9.26 3.14 12.07
C THR A 326 -7.79 3.42 12.39
N ALA A 327 -7.20 2.62 13.28
CA ALA A 327 -5.79 2.65 13.59
C ALA A 327 -5.23 1.23 13.79
N GLY A 328 -3.92 1.08 13.64
CA GLY A 328 -3.20 -0.14 14.01
C GLY A 328 -3.21 -0.39 15.52
N PRO A 329 -2.75 -1.57 15.97
CA PRO A 329 -2.74 -1.92 17.38
C PRO A 329 -1.98 -0.90 18.24
N PRO A 330 -2.49 -0.59 19.45
CA PRO A 330 -1.75 0.21 20.42
C PRO A 330 -0.54 -0.57 20.93
N ARG A 331 0.17 -0.01 21.91
CA ARG A 331 1.24 -0.72 22.61
C ARG A 331 0.75 -2.06 23.15
N GLN A 332 1.49 -3.12 22.87
CA GLN A 332 1.25 -4.44 23.43
C GLN A 332 2.50 -4.92 24.16
N ILE A 333 2.32 -5.48 25.34
CA ILE A 333 3.39 -6.03 26.16
C ILE A 333 3.14 -7.52 26.29
N GLN A 334 4.13 -8.33 25.95
CA GLN A 334 4.08 -9.78 26.05
C GLN A 334 5.23 -10.25 26.92
N LEU A 335 4.91 -11.11 27.90
CA LEU A 335 5.89 -11.71 28.80
C LEU A 335 5.85 -13.22 28.59
N GLY A 336 7.03 -13.82 28.49
CA GLY A 336 7.19 -15.24 28.26
C GLY A 336 8.29 -15.82 29.13
N MET A 337 8.04 -17.04 29.62
CA MET A 337 9.05 -17.85 30.29
C MET A 337 9.09 -19.22 29.63
N ARG A 338 10.30 -19.74 29.41
CA ARG A 338 10.51 -21.08 28.87
C ARG A 338 11.56 -21.80 29.69
N LEU A 339 11.20 -22.95 30.23
CA LEU A 339 12.15 -23.88 30.84
C LEU A 339 12.60 -24.89 29.77
N THR A 340 13.91 -25.10 29.65
CA THR A 340 14.50 -26.15 28.82
C THR A 340 15.28 -27.08 29.76
N PHE A 341 15.12 -28.38 29.55
CA PHE A 341 15.72 -29.48 30.30
C PHE A 341 15.96 -30.65 29.34
#